data_AF-A0A4Q3UIE9-F1
#
_entry.id   AF-A0A4Q3UIE9-F1
#
_cell.length_a   1.000
_cell.length_b   1.000
_cell.length_c   1.000
_cell.angle_alpha   90.00
_cell.angle_beta   90.00
_cell.angle_gamma   90.00
#
_symmetry.space_group_name_H-M   'P 1'
#
loop_
_entity.id
_entity.type
_entity.pdbx_description
1 polymer ?
#
loop_
_entity_poly.entity_id
_entity_poly.type
_entity_poly.pdbx_seq_one_letter_code
_entity_poly.pdbx_strand_id
1 'polypeptide(L)'
;MLHLAPLDVGVLVAYLAGVLALGFSARLRDNSILQYLTAGRSLSLPAFVATLVATWYGGVLGSGDMVKYYGVGALLLNGVPYYLFAILYALWWAPRVRAADQISIPERLHLRYGKAAALVGAALVFLLAAPAAHTLMLGTLLQLATGLNLPSAVCVAALVAALFLFRGGLLADVRASLLAFVMMYVGFVVLVLGCLARQPLPGLWSALPSASKSPVGGQGFLSVATFFALGAWTLIDPGFHQRAASAATPETGRRGVLVSVLFWMLFDLLTTLAGLYAIVRLPEGGGLTLFPLLGDAVLAPGLKGVFLCGLFGTILAATVGYTLVAGATFGREVLA
;
A
#
# COMPACT_ATOMS: atom_id res chain seq x y z
N MET A 1 -3.35 -16.09 -17.66
CA MET A 1 -3.68 -16.71 -16.36
C MET A 1 -2.39 -17.24 -15.75
N LEU A 2 -2.29 -17.30 -14.42
CA LEU A 2 -1.13 -17.84 -13.70
C LEU A 2 -1.23 -19.37 -13.59
N HIS A 3 -0.10 -20.07 -13.63
CA HIS A 3 -0.06 -21.53 -13.51
C HIS A 3 0.05 -21.96 -12.04
N LEU A 4 -1.05 -21.96 -11.29
CA LEU A 4 -1.00 -22.26 -9.86
C LEU A 4 -1.00 -23.78 -9.59
N ALA A 5 0.05 -24.28 -8.92
CA ALA A 5 0.07 -25.64 -8.44
C ALA A 5 -0.83 -25.79 -7.19
N PRO A 6 -1.28 -27.00 -6.83
CA PRO A 6 -2.09 -27.22 -5.62
C PRO A 6 -1.47 -26.65 -4.35
N LEU A 7 -0.14 -26.70 -4.24
CA LEU A 7 0.59 -26.12 -3.12
C LEU A 7 0.49 -24.58 -3.08
N ASP A 8 0.56 -23.91 -4.23
CA ASP A 8 0.40 -22.45 -4.31
C ASP A 8 -0.99 -22.04 -3.83
N VAL A 9 -2.01 -22.76 -4.29
CA VAL A 9 -3.41 -22.54 -3.91
C VAL A 9 -3.59 -22.77 -2.41
N GLY A 10 -3.04 -23.86 -1.87
CA GLY A 10 -3.10 -24.15 -0.43
C GLY A 10 -2.49 -23.04 0.42
N VAL A 11 -1.31 -22.53 0.05
CA VAL A 11 -0.65 -21.41 0.73
C VAL A 11 -1.49 -20.13 0.65
N LEU A 12 -2.00 -19.80 -0.54
CA LEU A 12 -2.81 -18.60 -0.74
C LEU A 12 -4.13 -18.63 0.04
N VAL A 13 -4.82 -19.77 0.03
CA VAL A 13 -6.07 -19.96 0.78
C VAL A 13 -5.81 -19.87 2.30
N ALA A 14 -4.76 -20.52 2.80
CA ALA A 14 -4.38 -20.43 4.20
C ALA A 14 -4.05 -18.99 4.62
N TYR A 15 -3.34 -18.25 3.77
CA TYR A 15 -3.05 -16.84 3.98
C TYR A 15 -4.32 -15.97 4.02
N LEU A 16 -5.18 -16.08 3.01
CA LEU A 16 -6.43 -15.30 2.95
C LEU A 16 -7.33 -15.61 4.15
N ALA A 17 -7.44 -16.88 4.55
CA ALA A 17 -8.15 -17.29 5.75
C ALA A 17 -7.52 -16.67 7.01
N GLY A 18 -6.18 -16.64 7.11
CA GLY A 18 -5.46 -16.02 8.21
C GLY A 18 -5.71 -14.51 8.30
N VAL A 19 -5.65 -13.78 7.18
CA VAL A 19 -5.94 -12.34 7.15
C VAL A 19 -7.39 -12.07 7.54
N LEU A 20 -8.34 -12.82 7.01
CA LEU A 20 -9.76 -12.71 7.37
C LEU A 20 -9.98 -12.99 8.86
N ALA A 21 -9.40 -14.07 9.39
CA ALA A 21 -9.50 -14.41 10.81
C ALA A 21 -8.93 -13.32 11.71
N LEU A 22 -7.76 -12.75 11.36
CA LEU A 22 -7.16 -11.65 12.09
C LEU A 22 -8.03 -10.39 12.03
N GLY A 23 -8.58 -10.04 10.87
CA GLY A 23 -9.50 -8.92 10.72
C GLY A 23 -10.78 -9.09 11.57
N PHE A 24 -11.47 -10.23 11.45
CA PHE A 24 -12.69 -10.51 12.20
C PHE A 24 -12.47 -10.75 13.70
N SER A 25 -11.24 -11.08 14.12
CA SER A 25 -10.92 -11.20 15.55
C SER A 25 -10.93 -9.85 16.27
N ALA A 26 -10.89 -8.73 15.54
CA ALA A 26 -10.87 -7.39 16.12
C ALA A 26 -12.16 -7.13 16.92
N ARG A 27 -11.99 -6.79 18.18
CA ARG A 27 -13.08 -6.42 19.08
C ARG A 27 -12.87 -4.99 19.54
N LEU A 28 -13.85 -4.14 19.28
CA LEU A 28 -13.88 -2.78 19.81
C LEU A 28 -14.03 -2.87 21.33
N ARG A 29 -13.33 -1.99 22.05
CA ARG A 29 -13.45 -1.90 23.52
C ARG A 29 -14.78 -1.29 23.93
N ASP A 30 -15.26 -0.34 23.12
CA ASP A 30 -16.48 0.43 23.28
C ASP A 30 -17.04 0.81 21.90
N ASN A 31 -18.34 1.10 21.83
CA ASN A 31 -19.03 1.47 20.60
C ASN A 31 -18.94 2.99 20.34
N SER A 32 -17.72 3.53 20.30
CA SER A 32 -17.47 4.95 20.00
C SER A 32 -16.86 5.16 18.62
N ILE A 33 -17.13 6.32 18.02
CA ILE A 33 -16.52 6.74 16.74
C ILE A 33 -15.00 6.79 16.87
N LEU A 34 -14.49 7.27 18.02
CA LEU A 34 -13.07 7.33 18.30
C LEU A 34 -12.46 5.92 18.29
N GLN A 35 -13.11 4.94 18.94
CA GLN A 35 -12.64 3.57 18.94
C GLN A 35 -12.68 2.93 17.54
N TYR A 36 -13.74 3.19 16.77
CA TYR A 36 -13.90 2.63 15.43
C TYR A 36 -12.90 3.22 14.42
N LEU A 37 -12.71 4.54 14.41
CA LEU A 37 -11.89 5.23 13.41
C LEU A 37 -10.42 5.36 13.78
N THR A 38 -10.09 5.32 15.08
CA THR A 38 -8.71 5.56 15.55
C THR A 38 -8.16 4.48 16.47
N ALA A 39 -8.88 3.36 16.63
CA ALA A 39 -8.55 2.33 17.61
C ALA A 39 -8.32 2.91 19.03
N GLY A 40 -9.04 3.98 19.38
CA GLY A 40 -8.92 4.67 20.67
C GLY A 40 -7.57 5.37 20.87
N ARG A 41 -6.88 5.75 19.78
CA ARG A 41 -5.54 6.37 19.81
C ARG A 41 -4.52 5.55 20.59
N SER A 42 -4.55 4.23 20.40
CA SER A 42 -3.75 3.27 21.16
C SER A 42 -2.77 2.48 20.31
N LEU A 43 -2.51 2.90 19.07
CA LEU A 43 -1.59 2.19 18.20
C LEU A 43 -0.17 2.23 18.77
N SER A 44 0.33 1.06 19.13
CA SER A 44 1.74 0.85 19.46
C SER A 44 2.62 1.10 18.24
N LEU A 45 3.90 1.37 18.45
CA LEU A 45 4.85 1.64 17.38
C LEU A 45 4.88 0.52 16.30
N PRO A 46 4.96 -0.79 16.64
CA PRO A 46 4.96 -1.84 15.62
C PRO A 46 3.64 -1.91 14.84
N ALA A 47 2.51 -1.79 15.54
CA ALA A 47 1.19 -1.82 14.92
C ALA A 47 1.00 -0.63 13.96
N PHE A 48 1.44 0.57 14.37
CA PHE A 48 1.45 1.78 13.55
C PHE A 48 2.26 1.59 12.27
N VAL A 49 3.50 1.10 12.40
CA VAL A 49 4.40 0.90 11.25
C VAL A 49 3.79 -0.10 10.28
N ALA A 50 3.29 -1.24 10.77
CA ALA A 50 2.72 -2.27 9.92
C ALA A 50 1.50 -1.77 9.13
N THR A 51 0.54 -1.10 9.77
CA THR A 51 -0.63 -0.54 9.08
C THR A 51 -0.24 0.57 8.11
N LEU A 52 0.64 1.51 8.51
CA LEU A 52 1.01 2.62 7.65
C LEU A 52 1.78 2.14 6.42
N VAL A 53 2.72 1.22 6.60
CA VAL A 53 3.52 0.70 5.50
C VAL A 53 2.66 -0.12 4.53
N ALA A 54 1.84 -1.04 5.05
CA ALA A 54 1.03 -1.92 4.21
C ALA A 54 -0.02 -1.14 3.41
N THR A 55 -0.67 -0.13 4.02
CA THR A 55 -1.67 0.67 3.32
C THR A 55 -1.05 1.60 2.27
N TRP A 56 0.14 2.14 2.51
CA TRP A 56 0.79 3.04 1.57
C TRP A 56 1.15 2.36 0.23
N TYR A 57 1.54 1.08 0.28
CA TYR A 57 1.96 0.34 -0.91
C TYR A 57 0.83 -0.33 -1.69
N GLY A 58 -0.43 0.07 -1.47
CA GLY A 58 -1.58 -0.45 -2.22
C GLY A 58 -1.40 -0.46 -3.74
N GLY A 59 -0.65 0.52 -4.26
CA GLY A 59 -0.28 0.65 -5.67
C GLY A 59 0.87 -0.25 -6.14
N VAL A 60 1.20 -1.35 -5.43
CA VAL A 60 2.40 -2.17 -5.69
C VAL A 60 2.56 -2.62 -7.15
N LEU A 61 1.49 -3.01 -7.85
CA LEU A 61 1.60 -3.41 -9.27
C LEU A 61 2.00 -2.25 -10.18
N GLY A 62 1.58 -1.01 -9.86
CA GLY A 62 1.99 0.18 -10.59
C GLY A 62 3.47 0.54 -10.37
N SER A 63 4.07 0.14 -9.24
CA SER A 63 5.51 0.31 -9.05
C SER A 63 6.34 -0.53 -10.03
N GLY A 64 5.82 -1.68 -10.48
CA GLY A 64 6.44 -2.47 -11.53
C GLY A 64 6.51 -1.72 -12.86
N ASP A 65 5.42 -1.04 -13.24
CA ASP A 65 5.39 -0.21 -14.45
C ASP A 65 6.34 0.97 -14.37
N MET A 66 6.42 1.64 -13.20
CA MET A 66 7.39 2.72 -12.99
C MET A 66 8.81 2.24 -13.25
N VAL A 67 9.16 1.03 -12.82
CA VAL A 67 10.47 0.44 -13.10
C VAL A 67 10.60 0.09 -14.58
N LYS A 68 9.56 -0.44 -15.24
CA LYS A 68 9.60 -0.72 -16.68
C LYS A 68 9.90 0.55 -17.49
N TYR A 69 9.28 1.68 -17.15
CA TYR A 69 9.47 2.95 -17.86
C TYR A 69 10.77 3.68 -17.51
N TYR A 70 11.16 3.67 -16.23
CA TYR A 70 12.26 4.52 -15.72
C TYR A 70 13.49 3.75 -15.25
N GLY A 71 13.44 2.42 -15.26
CA GLY A 71 14.51 1.55 -14.76
C GLY A 71 14.89 1.87 -13.32
N VAL A 72 16.20 2.02 -13.07
CA VAL A 72 16.75 2.39 -11.75
C VAL A 72 16.23 3.76 -11.30
N GLY A 73 15.90 4.65 -12.24
CA GLY A 73 15.36 5.98 -11.95
C GLY A 73 14.01 5.95 -11.23
N ALA A 74 13.29 4.83 -11.23
CA ALA A 74 12.06 4.67 -10.45
C ALA A 74 12.29 4.93 -8.94
N LEU A 75 13.47 4.58 -8.39
CA LEU A 75 13.79 4.90 -6.99
C LEU A 75 13.83 6.41 -6.73
N LEU A 76 14.41 7.17 -7.66
CA LEU A 76 14.49 8.62 -7.54
C LEU A 76 13.13 9.28 -7.79
N LEU A 77 12.41 8.85 -8.83
CA LEU A 77 11.16 9.50 -9.24
C LEU A 77 9.98 9.11 -8.35
N ASN A 78 9.93 7.86 -7.89
CA ASN A 78 8.82 7.33 -7.10
C ASN A 78 9.16 7.09 -5.62
N GLY A 79 10.43 6.99 -5.21
CA GLY A 79 10.78 6.78 -3.80
C GLY A 79 11.13 8.08 -3.09
N VAL A 80 12.22 8.71 -3.55
CA VAL A 80 12.86 9.86 -2.87
C VAL A 80 11.90 11.02 -2.55
N PRO A 81 11.03 11.50 -3.47
CA PRO A 81 10.02 12.48 -3.16
C PRO A 81 9.20 12.15 -1.92
N TYR A 82 8.63 10.94 -1.86
CA TYR A 82 7.76 10.56 -0.76
C TYR A 82 8.56 10.39 0.53
N TYR A 83 9.80 9.89 0.49
CA TYR A 83 10.63 9.82 1.71
C TYR A 83 10.90 11.21 2.27
N LEU A 84 11.22 12.17 1.40
CA LEU A 84 11.44 13.55 1.80
C LEU A 84 10.18 14.09 2.49
N PHE A 85 9.02 14.04 1.84
CA PHE A 85 7.80 14.60 2.42
C PHE A 85 7.29 13.81 3.63
N ALA A 86 7.52 12.50 3.71
CA ALA A 86 7.23 11.69 4.89
C ALA A 86 8.13 12.07 6.08
N ILE A 87 9.42 12.33 5.85
CA ILE A 87 10.33 12.82 6.89
C ILE A 87 9.88 14.20 7.37
N LEU A 88 9.58 15.13 6.46
CA LEU A 88 9.06 16.46 6.83
C LEU A 88 7.74 16.34 7.61
N TYR A 89 6.84 15.44 7.18
CA TYR A 89 5.63 15.11 7.90
C TYR A 89 5.93 14.60 9.31
N ALA A 90 6.83 13.64 9.46
CA ALA A 90 7.18 13.04 10.75
C ALA A 90 7.72 14.07 11.74
N LEU A 91 8.54 15.00 11.27
CA LEU A 91 9.20 16.00 12.10
C LEU A 91 8.25 17.12 12.52
N TRP A 92 7.36 17.56 11.62
CA TRP A 92 6.53 18.74 11.86
C TRP A 92 5.04 18.44 12.06
N TRP A 93 4.45 17.54 11.29
CA TRP A 93 3.00 17.33 11.30
C TRP A 93 2.57 16.16 12.17
N ALA A 94 3.28 15.04 12.19
CA ALA A 94 2.85 13.85 12.93
C ALA A 94 2.60 14.12 14.43
N PRO A 95 3.48 14.83 15.18
CA PRO A 95 3.21 15.15 16.58
C PRO A 95 2.00 16.07 16.75
N ARG A 96 1.85 17.05 15.85
CA ARG A 96 0.76 18.05 15.88
C ARG A 96 -0.59 17.44 15.54
N VAL A 97 -0.62 16.55 14.55
CA VAL A 97 -1.82 15.80 14.14
C VAL A 97 -2.25 14.89 15.27
N ARG A 98 -1.31 14.19 15.92
CA ARG A 98 -1.64 13.33 17.07
C ARG A 98 -2.09 14.12 18.30
N ALA A 99 -1.48 15.28 18.58
CA ALA A 99 -1.83 16.08 19.75
C ALA A 99 -3.20 16.77 19.63
N ALA A 100 -3.73 16.91 18.40
CA ALA A 100 -5.03 17.51 18.17
C ALA A 100 -6.18 16.61 18.64
N ASP A 101 -7.31 17.20 19.03
CA ASP A 101 -8.53 16.45 19.39
C ASP A 101 -9.26 15.93 18.15
N GLN A 102 -9.13 16.62 17.02
CA GLN A 102 -9.74 16.25 15.76
C GLN A 102 -9.09 14.98 15.20
N ILE A 103 -9.88 14.13 14.57
CA ILE A 103 -9.43 12.85 14.02
C ILE A 103 -9.46 12.81 12.48
N SER A 104 -10.01 13.85 11.83
CA SER A 104 -10.11 13.95 10.38
C SER A 104 -9.65 15.33 9.86
N ILE A 105 -9.25 15.39 8.59
CA ILE A 105 -8.91 16.64 7.91
C ILE A 105 -10.14 17.58 7.81
N PRO A 106 -11.35 17.11 7.42
CA PRO A 106 -12.55 17.96 7.35
C PRO A 106 -12.92 18.59 8.70
N GLU A 107 -12.78 17.87 9.81
CA GLU A 107 -13.05 18.38 11.15
C GLU A 107 -12.12 19.56 11.52
N ARG A 108 -10.86 19.51 11.09
CA ARG A 108 -9.92 20.63 11.26
C ARG A 108 -10.28 21.83 10.40
N LEU A 109 -10.79 21.60 9.19
CA LEU A 109 -11.30 22.67 8.33
C LEU A 109 -12.55 23.31 8.93
N HIS A 110 -13.43 22.51 9.55
CA HIS A 110 -14.62 23.01 10.23
C HIS A 110 -14.28 24.00 11.33
N LEU A 111 -13.33 23.64 12.20
CA LEU A 111 -12.94 24.50 13.32
C LEU A 111 -12.28 25.81 12.90
N ARG A 112 -11.57 25.82 11.76
CA ARG A 112 -10.81 26.99 11.33
C ARG A 112 -11.56 27.88 10.32
N TYR A 113 -12.37 27.28 9.47
CA TYR A 113 -12.98 27.94 8.31
C TYR A 113 -14.51 27.73 8.22
N GLY A 114 -15.10 27.00 9.16
CA GLY A 114 -16.53 26.75 9.22
C GLY A 114 -17.02 25.60 8.34
N LYS A 115 -18.34 25.38 8.36
CA LYS A 115 -19.01 24.21 7.77
C LYS A 115 -18.84 24.09 6.25
N ALA A 116 -18.91 25.20 5.52
CA ALA A 116 -18.80 25.16 4.05
C ALA A 116 -17.44 24.63 3.59
N ALA A 117 -16.35 25.14 4.19
CA ALA A 117 -15.00 24.67 3.91
C ALA A 117 -14.80 23.20 4.31
N ALA A 118 -15.40 22.78 5.43
CA ALA A 118 -15.36 21.38 5.86
C ALA A 118 -16.03 20.44 4.87
N LEU A 119 -17.20 20.79 4.33
CA LEU A 119 -17.91 19.97 3.35
C LEU A 119 -17.14 19.85 2.02
N VAL A 120 -16.55 20.94 1.53
CA VAL A 120 -15.68 20.90 0.36
C VAL A 120 -14.47 20.01 0.62
N GLY A 121 -13.84 20.16 1.79
CA GLY A 121 -12.73 19.31 2.22
C GLY A 121 -13.13 17.83 2.32
N ALA A 122 -14.30 17.52 2.87
CA ALA A 122 -14.82 16.17 2.98
C ALA A 122 -15.07 15.55 1.59
N ALA A 123 -15.65 16.28 0.65
CA ALA A 123 -15.83 15.81 -0.72
C ALA A 123 -14.49 15.49 -1.40
N LEU A 124 -13.51 16.38 -1.26
CA LEU A 124 -12.16 16.16 -1.82
C LEU A 124 -11.47 14.96 -1.17
N VAL A 125 -11.50 14.85 0.17
CA VAL A 125 -10.93 13.73 0.91
C VAL A 125 -11.62 12.41 0.57
N PHE A 126 -12.93 12.42 0.35
CA PHE A 126 -13.68 11.23 -0.06
C PHE A 126 -13.26 10.73 -1.44
N LEU A 127 -13.21 11.63 -2.44
CA LEU A 127 -12.78 11.29 -3.80
C LEU A 127 -11.36 10.73 -3.80
N LEU A 128 -10.52 11.31 -2.95
CA LEU A 128 -9.13 10.97 -2.82
C LEU A 128 -8.89 9.64 -2.08
N ALA A 129 -9.69 9.35 -1.06
CA ALA A 129 -9.65 8.09 -0.34
C ALA A 129 -10.40 6.96 -1.07
N ALA A 130 -11.04 7.23 -2.20
CA ALA A 130 -11.78 6.23 -2.94
C ALA A 130 -10.85 5.09 -3.36
N PRO A 131 -11.11 3.83 -2.93
CA PRO A 131 -10.19 2.71 -3.12
C PRO A 131 -10.24 2.14 -4.56
N ALA A 132 -10.73 2.88 -5.55
CA ALA A 132 -11.05 2.37 -6.88
C ALA A 132 -9.85 1.69 -7.57
N ALA A 133 -8.68 2.33 -7.53
CA ALA A 133 -7.46 1.77 -8.10
C ALA A 133 -7.02 0.48 -7.38
N HIS A 134 -7.07 0.46 -6.05
CA HIS A 134 -6.71 -0.71 -5.24
C HIS A 134 -7.66 -1.88 -5.46
N THR A 135 -8.97 -1.61 -5.55
CA THR A 135 -9.99 -2.61 -5.88
C THR A 135 -9.80 -3.18 -7.27
N LEU A 136 -9.47 -2.35 -8.27
CA LEU A 136 -9.14 -2.79 -9.61
C LEU A 136 -7.90 -3.69 -9.62
N MET A 137 -6.83 -3.29 -8.93
CA MET A 137 -5.60 -4.09 -8.82
C MET A 137 -5.86 -5.45 -8.16
N LEU A 138 -6.65 -5.47 -7.09
CA LEU A 138 -7.04 -6.71 -6.40
C LEU A 138 -7.88 -7.61 -7.32
N GLY A 139 -8.83 -7.02 -8.06
CA GLY A 139 -9.63 -7.71 -9.07
C GLY A 139 -8.76 -8.28 -10.21
N THR A 140 -7.77 -7.53 -10.69
CA THR A 140 -6.82 -8.01 -11.71
C THR A 140 -6.02 -9.21 -11.21
N LEU A 141 -5.53 -9.19 -9.96
CA LEU A 141 -4.86 -10.36 -9.38
C LEU A 141 -5.80 -11.56 -9.23
N LEU A 142 -7.03 -11.34 -8.79
CA LEU A 142 -8.04 -12.39 -8.71
C LEU A 142 -8.34 -12.98 -10.09
N GLN A 143 -8.51 -12.16 -11.11
CA GLN A 143 -8.66 -12.61 -12.49
C GLN A 143 -7.47 -13.47 -12.93
N LEU A 144 -6.25 -13.01 -12.68
CA LEU A 144 -5.03 -13.73 -13.07
C LEU A 144 -4.91 -15.08 -12.36
N ALA A 145 -5.30 -15.15 -11.09
CA ALA A 145 -5.19 -16.35 -10.26
C ALA A 145 -6.32 -17.37 -10.50
N THR A 146 -7.54 -16.91 -10.82
CA THR A 146 -8.74 -17.77 -10.86
C THR A 146 -9.34 -17.93 -12.26
N GLY A 147 -9.03 -17.03 -13.20
CA GLY A 147 -9.62 -17.01 -14.53
C GLY A 147 -11.00 -16.35 -14.60
N LEU A 148 -11.49 -15.77 -13.50
CA LEU A 148 -12.72 -14.98 -13.52
C LEU A 148 -12.60 -13.81 -14.51
N ASN A 149 -13.71 -13.46 -15.16
CA ASN A 149 -13.77 -12.21 -15.92
C ASN A 149 -13.54 -11.01 -14.98
N LEU A 150 -12.94 -9.93 -15.50
CA LEU A 150 -12.51 -8.79 -14.69
C LEU A 150 -13.67 -8.16 -13.89
N PRO A 151 -14.86 -7.89 -14.46
CA PRO A 151 -15.99 -7.37 -13.69
C PRO A 151 -16.33 -8.24 -12.47
N SER A 152 -16.46 -9.56 -12.65
CA SER A 152 -16.74 -10.47 -11.53
C SER A 152 -15.62 -10.47 -10.49
N ALA A 153 -14.36 -10.49 -10.92
CA ALA A 153 -13.21 -10.47 -10.02
C ALA A 153 -13.14 -9.17 -9.19
N VAL A 154 -13.42 -8.03 -9.80
CA VAL A 154 -13.52 -6.72 -9.13
C VAL A 154 -14.67 -6.69 -8.13
N CYS A 155 -15.85 -7.22 -8.49
CA CYS A 155 -16.98 -7.30 -7.56
C CYS A 155 -16.66 -8.16 -6.33
N VAL A 156 -15.97 -9.29 -6.52
CA VAL A 156 -15.52 -10.14 -5.40
C VAL A 156 -14.50 -9.41 -4.53
N ALA A 157 -13.51 -8.75 -5.13
CA ALA A 157 -12.53 -7.94 -4.42
C ALA A 157 -13.18 -6.85 -3.55
N ALA A 158 -14.15 -6.11 -4.13
CA ALA A 158 -14.89 -5.07 -3.43
C ALA A 158 -15.72 -5.63 -2.27
N LEU A 159 -16.41 -6.75 -2.49
CA LEU A 159 -17.22 -7.41 -1.46
C LEU A 159 -16.36 -7.87 -0.28
N VAL A 160 -15.22 -8.51 -0.56
CA VAL A 160 -14.28 -8.96 0.49
C VAL A 160 -13.77 -7.76 1.29
N ALA A 161 -13.34 -6.68 0.63
CA ALA A 161 -12.87 -5.48 1.31
C ALA A 161 -13.97 -4.81 2.18
N ALA A 162 -15.22 -4.78 1.72
CA ALA A 162 -16.34 -4.25 2.49
C ALA A 162 -16.63 -5.11 3.73
N LEU A 163 -16.56 -6.44 3.63
CA LEU A 163 -16.76 -7.36 4.75
C LEU A 163 -15.73 -7.18 5.86
N PHE A 164 -14.49 -6.82 5.53
CA PHE A 164 -13.44 -6.53 6.53
C PHE A 164 -13.79 -5.36 7.46
N LEU A 165 -14.58 -4.39 6.97
CA LEU A 165 -14.88 -3.17 7.72
C LEU A 165 -16.11 -3.29 8.62
N PHE A 166 -16.93 -4.32 8.45
CA PHE A 166 -18.25 -4.40 9.09
C PHE A 166 -18.25 -4.36 10.62
N ARG A 167 -17.17 -4.78 11.30
CA ARG A 167 -17.15 -4.86 12.78
C ARG A 167 -15.95 -4.24 13.48
N GLY A 168 -14.77 -4.16 12.85
CA GLY A 168 -13.54 -3.84 13.58
C GLY A 168 -12.92 -2.47 13.31
N GLY A 169 -13.43 -1.71 12.33
CA GLY A 169 -12.88 -0.40 11.96
C GLY A 169 -11.36 -0.44 11.76
N LEU A 170 -10.64 0.55 12.30
CA LEU A 170 -9.17 0.62 12.21
C LEU A 170 -8.48 -0.56 12.90
N LEU A 171 -9.07 -1.15 13.95
CA LEU A 171 -8.44 -2.27 14.65
C LEU A 171 -8.42 -3.54 13.79
N ALA A 172 -9.47 -3.78 12.99
CA ALA A 172 -9.47 -4.87 12.00
C ALA A 172 -8.40 -4.63 10.92
N ASP A 173 -8.34 -3.41 10.39
CA ASP A 173 -7.32 -3.00 9.42
C ASP A 173 -5.91 -3.25 9.95
N VAL A 174 -5.61 -2.83 11.17
CA VAL A 174 -4.29 -3.01 11.81
C VAL A 174 -3.93 -4.48 11.97
N ARG A 175 -4.87 -5.32 12.43
CA ARG A 175 -4.59 -6.76 12.62
C ARG A 175 -4.36 -7.49 11.30
N ALA A 176 -5.14 -7.19 10.28
CA ALA A 176 -4.93 -7.70 8.93
C ALA A 176 -3.59 -7.21 8.36
N SER A 177 -3.27 -5.93 8.59
CA SER A 177 -2.04 -5.29 8.10
C SER A 177 -0.77 -5.86 8.72
N LEU A 178 -0.80 -6.38 9.96
CA LEU A 178 0.38 -7.05 10.56
C LEU A 178 0.85 -8.23 9.71
N LEU A 179 -0.08 -9.09 9.30
CA LEU A 179 0.24 -10.26 8.48
C LEU A 179 0.58 -9.84 7.04
N ALA A 180 -0.16 -8.88 6.46
CA ALA A 180 0.13 -8.34 5.14
C ALA A 180 1.51 -7.68 5.07
N PHE A 181 1.89 -6.92 6.09
CA PHE A 181 3.20 -6.29 6.21
C PHE A 181 4.33 -7.31 6.16
N VAL A 182 4.23 -8.40 6.92
CA VAL A 182 5.24 -9.47 6.90
C VAL A 182 5.28 -10.14 5.53
N MET A 183 4.12 -10.54 5.00
CA MET A 183 4.05 -11.27 3.74
C MET A 183 4.46 -10.45 2.53
N MET A 184 4.27 -9.13 2.57
CA MET A 184 4.78 -8.19 1.57
C MET A 184 6.30 -8.31 1.40
N TYR A 185 7.06 -8.25 2.49
CA TYR A 185 8.52 -8.40 2.43
C TYR A 185 8.93 -9.82 2.09
N VAL A 186 8.36 -10.82 2.76
CA VAL A 186 8.69 -12.23 2.50
C VAL A 186 8.44 -12.57 1.03
N GLY A 187 7.30 -12.16 0.47
CA GLY A 187 6.94 -12.43 -0.91
C GLY A 187 7.93 -11.83 -1.90
N PHE A 188 8.27 -10.54 -1.76
CA PHE A 188 9.22 -9.89 -2.65
C PHE A 188 10.66 -10.34 -2.45
N VAL A 189 11.08 -10.68 -1.22
CA VAL A 189 12.39 -11.30 -0.97
C VAL A 189 12.47 -12.65 -1.67
N VAL A 190 11.45 -13.51 -1.56
CA VAL A 190 11.38 -14.80 -2.26
C VAL A 190 11.50 -14.59 -3.77
N LEU A 191 10.78 -13.61 -4.34
CA LEU A 191 10.88 -13.28 -5.76
C LEU A 191 12.30 -12.87 -6.16
N VAL A 192 12.89 -11.91 -5.44
CA VAL A 192 14.23 -11.39 -5.74
C VAL A 192 15.30 -12.48 -5.60
N LEU A 193 15.23 -13.32 -4.57
CA LEU A 193 16.14 -14.46 -4.40
C LEU A 193 15.97 -15.48 -5.54
N GLY A 194 14.73 -15.76 -5.96
CA GLY A 194 14.45 -16.62 -7.11
C GLY A 194 15.02 -16.08 -8.43
N CYS A 195 15.02 -14.76 -8.60
CA CYS A 195 15.68 -14.10 -9.73
C CYS A 195 17.21 -14.19 -9.64
N LEU A 196 17.78 -13.85 -8.48
CA LEU A 196 19.23 -13.87 -8.23
C LEU A 196 19.84 -15.25 -8.43
N ALA A 197 19.12 -16.31 -8.02
CA ALA A 197 19.55 -17.69 -8.21
C ALA A 197 19.71 -18.08 -9.69
N ARG A 198 19.00 -17.40 -10.61
CA ARG A 198 19.10 -17.65 -12.06
C ARG A 198 20.04 -16.71 -12.77
N GLN A 199 20.16 -15.47 -12.30
CA GLN A 199 20.99 -14.44 -12.92
C GLN A 199 21.52 -13.51 -11.82
N PRO A 200 22.82 -13.53 -11.51
CA PRO A 200 23.43 -12.62 -10.54
C PRO A 200 23.34 -11.15 -10.96
N LEU A 201 23.48 -10.22 -10.00
CA LEU A 201 23.38 -8.77 -10.24
C LEU A 201 24.30 -8.23 -11.35
N PRO A 202 25.58 -8.64 -11.47
CA PRO A 202 26.42 -8.18 -12.59
C PRO A 202 25.85 -8.58 -13.95
N GLY A 203 25.32 -9.80 -14.05
CA GLY A 203 24.68 -10.30 -15.27
C GLY A 203 23.36 -9.60 -15.58
N LEU A 204 22.57 -9.23 -14.56
CA LEU A 204 21.41 -8.37 -14.73
C LEU A 204 21.84 -7.00 -15.27
N TRP A 205 22.84 -6.38 -14.63
CA TRP A 205 23.32 -5.06 -15.00
C TRP A 205 23.82 -4.99 -16.44
N SER A 206 24.55 -6.01 -16.91
CA SER A 206 24.99 -6.07 -18.31
C SER A 206 23.83 -6.22 -19.28
N ALA A 207 22.79 -6.99 -18.92
CA ALA A 207 21.64 -7.26 -19.79
C ALA A 207 20.61 -6.12 -19.85
N LEU A 208 20.64 -5.19 -18.88
CA LEU A 208 19.71 -4.07 -18.86
C LEU A 208 19.94 -3.11 -20.05
N PRO A 209 18.87 -2.62 -20.69
CA PRO A 209 18.95 -1.52 -21.65
C PRO A 209 19.63 -0.30 -21.04
N SER A 210 20.37 0.46 -21.86
CA SER A 210 21.10 1.66 -21.41
C SER A 210 20.16 2.71 -20.78
N ALA A 211 18.96 2.88 -21.34
CA ALA A 211 17.94 3.78 -20.82
C ALA A 211 17.52 3.43 -19.38
N SER A 212 17.40 2.14 -19.06
CA SER A 212 16.99 1.66 -17.73
C SER A 212 18.07 1.84 -16.65
N LYS A 213 19.30 2.21 -17.02
CA LYS A 213 20.40 2.48 -16.08
C LYS A 213 20.47 3.95 -15.65
N SER A 214 19.66 4.82 -16.26
CA SER A 214 19.65 6.24 -15.94
C SER A 214 19.13 6.48 -14.51
N PRO A 215 19.87 7.19 -13.64
CA PRO A 215 19.41 7.53 -12.29
C PRO A 215 18.16 8.41 -12.26
N VAL A 216 17.86 9.11 -13.35
CA VAL A 216 16.67 9.96 -13.52
C VAL A 216 15.65 9.35 -14.48
N GLY A 217 15.84 8.10 -14.92
CA GLY A 217 14.95 7.44 -15.86
C GLY A 217 14.83 8.16 -17.22
N GLY A 218 15.89 8.82 -17.65
CA GLY A 218 15.90 9.62 -18.89
C GLY A 218 15.02 10.88 -18.84
N GLN A 219 14.53 11.27 -17.67
CA GLN A 219 13.66 12.43 -17.51
C GLN A 219 14.45 13.74 -17.39
N GLY A 220 13.89 14.81 -17.96
CA GLY A 220 14.41 16.17 -17.77
C GLY A 220 14.02 16.77 -16.40
N PHE A 221 14.65 17.88 -16.04
CA PHE A 221 14.46 18.55 -14.74
C PHE A 221 12.99 18.82 -14.40
N LEU A 222 12.19 19.30 -15.36
CA LEU A 222 10.79 19.62 -15.11
C LEU A 222 9.97 18.37 -14.74
N SER A 223 10.22 17.23 -15.40
CA SER A 223 9.55 15.97 -15.09
C SER A 223 9.94 15.46 -13.70
N VAL A 224 11.24 15.52 -13.36
CA VAL A 224 11.73 15.22 -12.00
C VAL A 224 11.05 16.12 -10.96
N ALA A 225 11.00 17.44 -11.20
CA ALA A 225 10.34 18.39 -10.29
C ALA A 225 8.85 18.09 -10.12
N THR A 226 8.15 17.63 -11.17
CA THR A 226 6.76 17.18 -11.09
C THR A 226 6.61 15.97 -10.18
N PHE A 227 7.50 14.97 -10.28
CA PHE A 227 7.48 13.81 -9.35
C PHE A 227 7.72 14.24 -7.89
N PHE A 228 8.60 15.22 -7.67
CA PHE A 228 8.75 15.83 -6.35
C PHE A 228 7.46 16.52 -5.88
N ALA A 229 6.79 17.29 -6.72
CA ALA A 229 5.51 17.90 -6.39
C ALA A 229 4.42 16.86 -6.10
N LEU A 230 4.38 15.76 -6.87
CA LEU A 230 3.49 14.63 -6.61
C LEU A 230 3.80 13.96 -5.28
N GLY A 231 5.07 13.86 -4.86
CA GLY A 231 5.46 13.34 -3.55
C GLY A 231 4.88 14.13 -2.36
N ALA A 232 4.61 15.42 -2.54
CA ALA A 232 4.03 16.30 -1.52
C ALA A 232 2.60 15.89 -1.11
N TRP A 233 1.93 15.08 -1.95
CA TRP A 233 0.73 14.32 -1.62
C TRP A 233 0.74 13.71 -0.21
N THR A 234 1.90 13.20 0.24
CA THR A 234 2.09 12.61 1.57
C THR A 234 1.60 13.52 2.70
N LEU A 235 1.69 14.84 2.51
CA LEU A 235 1.28 15.82 3.51
C LEU A 235 -0.23 15.92 3.69
N ILE A 236 -1.02 15.44 2.73
CA ILE A 236 -2.49 15.56 2.69
C ILE A 236 -3.20 14.21 2.59
N ASP A 237 -2.47 13.09 2.52
CA ASP A 237 -3.07 11.76 2.43
C ASP A 237 -3.91 11.43 3.68
N PRO A 238 -5.22 11.16 3.53
CA PRO A 238 -6.11 11.01 4.66
C PRO A 238 -5.87 9.69 5.42
N GLY A 239 -5.35 8.65 4.77
CA GLY A 239 -4.95 7.40 5.44
C GLY A 239 -3.74 7.57 6.34
N PHE A 240 -2.80 8.41 5.94
CA PHE A 240 -1.60 8.79 6.69
C PHE A 240 -1.98 9.63 7.90
N HIS A 241 -2.83 10.64 7.71
CA HIS A 241 -3.35 11.48 8.81
C HIS A 241 -4.16 10.67 9.82
N GLN A 242 -5.02 9.75 9.37
CA GLN A 242 -5.80 8.89 10.27
C GLN A 242 -4.87 8.04 11.16
N ARG A 243 -3.83 7.42 10.58
CA ARG A 243 -2.86 6.62 11.33
C ARG A 243 -2.05 7.46 12.30
N ALA A 244 -1.56 8.63 11.86
CA ALA A 244 -0.87 9.60 12.72
C ALA A 244 -1.74 10.00 13.93
N ALA A 245 -3.01 10.33 13.70
CA ALA A 245 -3.97 10.67 14.76
C ALA A 245 -4.25 9.49 15.72
N SER A 246 -4.07 8.25 15.24
CA SER A 246 -4.34 7.01 15.97
C SER A 246 -3.16 6.47 16.78
N ALA A 247 -1.96 7.06 16.65
CA ALA A 247 -0.77 6.68 17.40
C ALA A 247 -1.02 6.72 18.92
N ALA A 248 -0.27 5.96 19.74
CA ALA A 248 -0.41 6.03 21.19
C ALA A 248 -0.04 7.42 21.76
N THR A 249 1.06 7.98 21.26
CA THR A 249 1.60 9.29 21.66
C THR A 249 2.11 10.07 20.44
N PRO A 250 2.30 11.40 20.53
CA PRO A 250 2.95 12.19 19.48
C PRO A 250 4.31 11.63 19.05
N GLU A 251 5.11 11.14 19.99
CA GLU A 251 6.41 10.51 19.74
C GLU A 251 6.25 9.19 18.99
N THR A 252 5.21 8.41 19.31
CA THR A 252 4.89 7.17 18.58
C THR A 252 4.53 7.47 17.14
N GLY A 253 3.74 8.53 16.89
CA GLY A 253 3.41 8.98 15.53
C GLY A 253 4.65 9.41 14.75
N ARG A 254 5.51 10.26 15.34
CA ARG A 254 6.77 10.70 14.71
C ARG A 254 7.71 9.52 14.43
N ARG A 255 8.02 8.71 15.44
CA ARG A 255 8.93 7.56 15.29
C ARG A 255 8.35 6.54 14.32
N GLY A 256 7.04 6.30 14.37
CA GLY A 256 6.33 5.42 13.47
C GLY A 256 6.55 5.79 12.03
N VAL A 257 6.32 7.06 11.66
CA VAL A 257 6.55 7.51 10.28
C VAL A 257 8.01 7.39 9.87
N LEU A 258 8.97 7.78 10.73
CA LEU A 258 10.40 7.67 10.41
C LEU A 258 10.83 6.22 10.18
N VAL A 259 10.31 5.28 10.98
CA VAL A 259 10.55 3.84 10.79
C VAL A 259 9.87 3.34 9.53
N SER A 260 8.65 3.81 9.22
CA SER A 260 7.96 3.48 7.96
C SER A 260 8.77 3.91 6.73
N VAL A 261 9.46 5.06 6.75
CA VAL A 261 10.36 5.48 5.66
C VAL A 261 11.46 4.46 5.40
N LEU A 262 12.10 3.93 6.44
CA LEU A 262 13.12 2.88 6.28
C LEU A 262 12.52 1.62 5.61
N PHE A 263 11.34 1.22 6.05
CA PHE A 263 10.62 0.08 5.49
C PHE A 263 10.20 0.30 4.04
N TRP A 264 9.80 1.52 3.67
CA TRP A 264 9.50 1.90 2.29
C TRP A 264 10.75 1.90 1.41
N MET A 265 11.87 2.44 1.88
CA MET A 265 13.16 2.36 1.18
C MET A 265 13.56 0.91 0.89
N LEU A 266 13.42 0.03 1.88
CA LEU A 266 13.71 -1.39 1.72
C LEU A 266 12.77 -2.04 0.71
N PHE A 267 11.47 -1.74 0.78
CA PHE A 267 10.49 -2.34 -0.11
C PHE A 267 10.66 -1.85 -1.56
N ASP A 268 10.93 -0.56 -1.76
CA ASP A 268 11.24 0.01 -3.08
C ASP A 268 12.49 -0.59 -3.71
N LEU A 269 13.50 -0.91 -2.92
CA LEU A 269 14.66 -1.63 -3.42
C LEU A 269 14.26 -3.03 -3.92
N LEU A 270 13.43 -3.75 -3.17
CA LEU A 270 12.96 -5.08 -3.57
C LEU A 270 12.08 -5.03 -4.84
N THR A 271 11.12 -4.10 -4.90
CA THR A 271 10.22 -3.95 -6.06
C THR A 271 10.97 -3.44 -7.28
N THR A 272 11.94 -2.53 -7.10
CA THR A 272 12.81 -2.06 -8.20
C THR A 272 13.67 -3.19 -8.73
N LEU A 273 14.35 -3.94 -7.86
CA LEU A 273 15.14 -5.10 -8.29
C LEU A 273 14.28 -6.12 -9.04
N ALA A 274 13.10 -6.46 -8.50
CA ALA A 274 12.15 -7.33 -9.19
C ALA A 274 11.75 -6.76 -10.57
N GLY A 275 11.45 -5.47 -10.66
CA GLY A 275 11.08 -4.81 -11.91
C GLY A 275 12.21 -4.81 -12.94
N LEU A 276 13.45 -4.60 -12.52
CA LEU A 276 14.63 -4.68 -13.40
C LEU A 276 14.81 -6.09 -13.97
N TYR A 277 14.59 -7.14 -13.17
CA TYR A 277 14.54 -8.51 -13.68
C TYR A 277 13.39 -8.71 -14.67
N ALA A 278 12.23 -8.09 -14.41
CA ALA A 278 11.10 -8.16 -15.33
C ALA A 278 11.42 -7.52 -16.69
N ILE A 279 12.14 -6.39 -16.74
CA ILE A 279 12.57 -5.76 -18.00
C ILE A 279 13.36 -6.73 -18.88
N VAL A 280 14.28 -7.49 -18.27
CA VAL A 280 15.14 -8.43 -19.00
C VAL A 280 14.40 -9.71 -19.39
N ARG A 281 13.53 -10.22 -18.51
CA ARG A 281 12.89 -11.54 -18.69
C ARG A 281 11.52 -11.48 -19.38
N LEU A 282 10.86 -10.32 -19.33
CA LEU A 282 9.51 -10.08 -19.84
C LEU A 282 9.46 -8.79 -20.67
N PRO A 283 10.21 -8.68 -21.79
CA PRO A 283 10.28 -7.45 -22.58
C PRO A 283 8.89 -6.96 -23.06
N GLU A 284 8.04 -7.90 -23.48
CA GLU A 284 6.66 -7.64 -23.92
C GLU A 284 5.66 -7.50 -22.75
N GLY A 285 6.02 -7.95 -21.54
CA GLY A 285 5.13 -7.92 -20.37
C GLY A 285 5.03 -6.53 -19.75
N GLY A 286 3.86 -6.09 -19.32
CA GLY A 286 3.69 -4.76 -18.73
C GLY A 286 2.34 -4.58 -18.03
N GLY A 287 2.09 -3.37 -17.58
CA GLY A 287 0.89 -3.05 -16.82
C GLY A 287 0.93 -3.68 -15.43
N LEU A 288 -0.27 -3.79 -14.85
CA LEU A 288 -0.50 -4.43 -13.54
C LEU A 288 -0.09 -5.91 -13.48
N THR A 289 0.31 -6.53 -14.60
CA THR A 289 0.65 -7.95 -14.68
C THR A 289 2.14 -8.25 -14.54
N LEU A 290 3.00 -7.22 -14.55
CA LEU A 290 4.46 -7.38 -14.62
C LEU A 290 5.03 -8.27 -13.49
N PHE A 291 4.72 -7.95 -12.23
CA PHE A 291 5.19 -8.73 -11.08
C PHE A 291 4.55 -10.14 -11.01
N PRO A 292 3.22 -10.31 -11.16
CA PRO A 292 2.62 -11.64 -11.24
C PRO A 292 3.26 -12.56 -12.28
N LEU A 293 3.50 -12.05 -13.50
CA LEU A 293 4.11 -12.82 -14.57
C LEU A 293 5.58 -13.15 -14.29
N LEU A 294 6.33 -12.22 -13.67
CA LEU A 294 7.70 -12.51 -13.26
C LEU A 294 7.72 -13.63 -12.22
N GLY A 295 6.83 -13.58 -11.23
CA GLY A 295 6.65 -14.64 -10.25
C GLY A 295 6.32 -15.99 -10.89
N ASP A 296 5.44 -16.03 -11.89
CA ASP A 296 5.10 -17.27 -12.61
C ASP A 296 6.30 -17.84 -13.38
N ALA A 297 7.11 -16.97 -13.98
CA ALA A 297 8.28 -17.37 -14.77
C ALA A 297 9.49 -17.82 -13.92
N VAL A 298 9.52 -17.45 -12.64
CA VAL A 298 10.70 -17.57 -11.78
C VAL A 298 10.44 -18.46 -10.56
N LEU A 299 9.23 -18.53 -10.02
CA LEU A 299 9.03 -19.23 -8.75
C LEU A 299 8.54 -20.66 -8.95
N ALA A 300 9.16 -21.58 -8.20
CA ALA A 300 8.66 -22.94 -8.07
C ALA A 300 7.33 -22.97 -7.31
N PRO A 301 6.55 -24.05 -7.43
CA PRO A 301 5.37 -24.29 -6.60
C PRO A 301 5.66 -24.08 -5.10
N GLY A 302 4.70 -23.50 -4.37
CA GLY A 302 4.82 -23.09 -2.97
C GLY A 302 5.42 -21.70 -2.83
N LEU A 303 6.61 -21.46 -3.39
CA LEU A 303 7.26 -20.14 -3.33
C LEU A 303 6.46 -19.08 -4.10
N LYS A 304 5.84 -19.47 -5.21
CA LYS A 304 4.92 -18.60 -5.95
C LYS A 304 3.69 -18.26 -5.11
N GLY A 305 3.09 -19.23 -4.42
CA GLY A 305 2.02 -19.00 -3.46
C GLY A 305 2.41 -17.97 -2.39
N VAL A 306 3.60 -18.11 -1.79
CA VAL A 306 4.15 -17.15 -0.80
C VAL A 306 4.29 -15.75 -1.38
N PHE A 307 4.84 -15.62 -2.59
CA PHE A 307 4.93 -14.34 -3.28
C PHE A 307 3.57 -13.70 -3.54
N LEU A 308 2.60 -14.47 -4.02
CA LEU A 308 1.23 -14.00 -4.26
C LEU A 308 0.55 -13.55 -2.95
N CYS A 309 0.80 -14.22 -1.83
CA CYS A 309 0.31 -13.76 -0.52
C CYS A 309 0.79 -12.35 -0.19
N GLY A 310 2.05 -12.04 -0.51
CA GLY A 310 2.60 -10.69 -0.36
C GLY A 310 1.86 -9.67 -1.23
N LEU A 311 1.68 -9.95 -2.52
CA LEU A 311 0.94 -9.07 -3.44
C LEU A 311 -0.52 -8.86 -3.00
N PHE A 312 -1.26 -9.93 -2.72
CA PHE A 312 -2.64 -9.86 -2.25
C PHE A 312 -2.73 -9.08 -0.93
N GLY A 313 -1.80 -9.32 -0.01
CA GLY A 313 -1.73 -8.62 1.27
C GLY A 313 -1.57 -7.13 1.15
N THR A 314 -0.56 -6.69 0.42
CA THR A 314 -0.28 -5.27 0.23
C THR A 314 -1.48 -4.54 -0.36
N ILE A 315 -2.09 -5.09 -1.41
CA ILE A 315 -3.23 -4.45 -2.07
C ILE A 315 -4.46 -4.47 -1.16
N LEU A 316 -4.76 -5.61 -0.51
CA LEU A 316 -5.91 -5.73 0.39
C LEU A 316 -5.81 -4.77 1.58
N ALA A 317 -4.64 -4.64 2.20
CA ALA A 317 -4.42 -3.71 3.31
C ALA A 317 -4.68 -2.26 2.91
N ALA A 318 -4.30 -1.87 1.69
CA ALA A 318 -4.62 -0.55 1.18
C ALA A 318 -6.11 -0.39 0.86
N THR A 319 -6.72 -1.36 0.17
CA THR A 319 -8.15 -1.34 -0.15
C THR A 319 -8.98 -1.18 1.12
N VAL A 320 -8.73 -1.98 2.16
CA VAL A 320 -9.45 -1.91 3.44
C VAL A 320 -9.19 -0.56 4.14
N GLY A 321 -7.94 -0.15 4.27
CA GLY A 321 -7.56 1.11 4.92
C GLY A 321 -8.20 2.34 4.27
N TYR A 322 -8.15 2.45 2.93
CA TYR A 322 -8.76 3.56 2.20
C TYR A 322 -10.29 3.49 2.18
N THR A 323 -10.88 2.29 2.13
CA THR A 323 -12.34 2.13 2.26
C THR A 323 -12.82 2.62 3.65
N LEU A 324 -12.05 2.37 4.71
CA LEU A 324 -12.37 2.90 6.05
C LEU A 324 -12.35 4.43 6.07
N VAL A 325 -11.32 5.04 5.49
CA VAL A 325 -11.18 6.50 5.42
C VAL A 325 -12.30 7.13 4.59
N ALA A 326 -12.62 6.56 3.43
CA ALA A 326 -13.71 7.04 2.58
C ALA A 326 -15.06 6.91 3.28
N GLY A 327 -15.34 5.75 3.89
CA GLY A 327 -16.56 5.51 4.65
C GLY A 327 -16.70 6.43 5.86
N ALA A 328 -15.60 6.69 6.58
CA ALA A 328 -15.57 7.63 7.70
C ALA A 328 -15.88 9.06 7.24
N THR A 329 -15.26 9.49 6.13
CA THR A 329 -15.46 10.84 5.59
C THR A 329 -16.90 11.03 5.13
N PHE A 330 -17.47 10.08 4.40
CA PHE A 330 -18.85 10.16 3.94
C PHE A 330 -19.85 10.06 5.10
N GLY A 331 -19.73 9.04 5.95
CA GLY A 331 -20.68 8.79 7.03
C GLY A 331 -20.68 9.87 8.11
N ARG A 332 -19.49 10.31 8.55
CA ARG A 332 -19.37 11.26 9.67
C ARG A 332 -19.43 12.71 9.23
N GLU A 333 -18.84 13.06 8.11
CA GLU A 333 -18.61 14.48 7.75
C GLU A 333 -19.65 15.00 6.74
N VAL A 334 -20.35 14.10 6.01
CA VAL A 334 -21.36 14.47 5.02
C VAL A 334 -22.78 14.18 5.49
N LEU A 335 -23.02 13.02 6.13
CA LEU A 335 -24.37 12.58 6.51
C LEU A 335 -24.81 12.94 7.93
N ALA A 336 -23.88 13.04 8.89
CA ALA A 336 -24.18 13.35 10.29
C ALA A 336 -24.28 14.85 10.56
#